data_AF-A0A914WYH2-F1
#
_entry.id   AF-A0A914WYH2-F1
#
_cell.length_a   1.000
_cell.length_b   1.000
_cell.length_c   1.000
_cell.angle_alpha   90.00
_cell.angle_beta   90.00
_cell.angle_gamma   90.00
#
_symmetry.space_group_name_H-M   'P 1'
#
loop_
_entity.id
_entity.type
_entity.pdbx_description
1 polymer ?
#
loop_
_entity_poly.entity_id
_entity_poly.type
_entity_poly.pdbx_seq_one_letter_code
_entity_poly.pdbx_strand_id
1 'polypeptide(L)'
;MYYGIDNKENLRVAFSDFGAEIDAIKSLPVPVTDDPNGDVREIPVEFFLIGDTIILGKALGHMGSKSLYSCLFCLIPGKALKRAGDWDDKKKYADRTIDGYIRAAQLCEPDGAKRKAQTETKRRQQSERTNSVDEAPLFHIPIPNISPPQLHIALGIGKRFYKSLEECCWKHDELNAGLTSVVNPTKEVAQLNKDI
;
A
#
# COMPACT_ATOMS: atom_id res chain seq x y z
N MET A 1 13.53 3.96 -20.31
CA MET A 1 12.76 2.89 -19.65
C MET A 1 11.81 2.29 -20.66
N TYR A 2 12.05 1.05 -21.09
CA TYR A 2 11.22 0.39 -22.12
C TYR A 2 9.90 -0.12 -21.52
N TYR A 3 8.83 0.04 -22.32
CA TYR A 3 7.46 -0.42 -22.09
C TYR A 3 7.40 -1.91 -21.73
N GLY A 4 6.64 -2.25 -20.69
CA GLY A 4 6.27 -3.63 -20.40
C GLY A 4 5.90 -3.83 -18.94
N ILE A 5 4.60 -4.00 -18.70
CA ILE A 5 3.95 -4.65 -17.56
C ILE A 5 4.91 -4.95 -16.39
N ASP A 6 4.92 -4.06 -15.41
CA ASP A 6 5.14 -4.40 -13.99
C ASP A 6 6.33 -5.31 -13.63
N ASN A 7 7.38 -5.41 -14.45
CA ASN A 7 8.45 -6.35 -14.17
C ASN A 7 9.36 -5.79 -13.07
N LYS A 8 9.17 -6.28 -11.82
CA LYS A 8 10.03 -6.00 -10.66
C LYS A 8 11.52 -6.12 -11.02
N GLU A 9 11.86 -7.08 -11.88
CA GLU A 9 13.22 -7.32 -12.36
C GLU A 9 13.78 -6.14 -13.18
N ASN A 10 12.96 -5.53 -14.04
CA ASN A 10 13.40 -4.40 -14.87
C ASN A 10 13.69 -3.17 -14.01
N LEU A 11 12.88 -2.92 -12.98
CA LEU A 11 13.15 -1.86 -12.01
C LEU A 11 14.45 -2.16 -11.25
N ARG A 12 14.63 -3.40 -10.80
CA ARG A 12 15.84 -3.80 -10.08
C ARG A 12 17.10 -3.62 -10.94
N VAL A 13 17.10 -4.09 -12.18
CA VAL A 13 18.24 -3.91 -13.09
C VAL A 13 18.49 -2.43 -13.33
N ALA A 14 17.45 -1.65 -13.66
CA ALA A 14 17.59 -0.23 -13.95
C ALA A 14 18.06 0.62 -12.76
N PHE A 15 17.73 0.22 -11.53
CA PHE A 15 18.05 0.98 -10.32
C PHE A 15 19.15 0.37 -9.45
N SER A 16 19.71 -0.79 -9.81
CA SER A 16 20.75 -1.45 -9.00
C SER A 16 22.02 -0.61 -8.86
N ASP A 17 22.55 -0.10 -9.97
CA ASP A 17 23.72 0.79 -9.97
C ASP A 17 23.40 2.11 -9.26
N PHE A 18 22.23 2.68 -9.54
CA PHE A 18 21.77 3.92 -8.92
C PHE A 18 21.60 3.81 -7.40
N GLY A 19 21.11 2.68 -6.90
CA GLY A 19 20.97 2.44 -5.47
C GLY A 19 22.31 2.42 -4.74
N ALA A 20 23.32 1.77 -5.34
CA ALA A 20 24.67 1.76 -4.80
C ALA A 20 25.30 3.16 -4.80
N GLU A 21 25.07 3.96 -5.85
CA GLU A 21 25.52 5.35 -5.92
C GLU A 21 24.85 6.22 -4.85
N ILE A 22 23.54 6.11 -4.67
CA ILE A 22 22.81 6.82 -3.60
C ILE A 22 23.34 6.44 -2.22
N ASP A 23 23.49 5.14 -1.95
CA ASP A 23 23.94 4.65 -0.65
C ASP A 23 25.39 5.08 -0.33
N ALA A 24 26.19 5.37 -1.36
CA ALA A 24 27.55 5.90 -1.21
C ALA A 24 27.58 7.40 -0.86
N ILE A 25 26.56 8.17 -1.27
CA ILE A 25 26.46 9.60 -0.97
C ILE A 25 25.97 9.78 0.47
N LYS A 26 26.91 10.02 1.39
CA LYS A 26 26.59 10.25 2.82
C LYS A 26 26.62 11.73 3.20
N SER A 27 27.49 12.49 2.55
CA SER A 27 27.66 13.92 2.77
C SER A 27 28.07 14.62 1.49
N LEU A 28 27.84 15.93 1.45
CA LEU A 28 28.33 16.81 0.40
C LEU A 28 29.34 17.79 0.99
N PRO A 29 30.52 17.93 0.37
CA PRO A 29 31.46 18.98 0.74
C PRO A 29 30.90 20.32 0.30
N VAL A 30 30.71 21.23 1.25
CA VAL A 30 30.28 22.60 0.99
C VAL A 30 31.36 23.57 1.48
N PRO A 31 31.94 24.39 0.59
CA PRO A 31 32.93 25.39 0.98
C PRO A 31 32.28 26.42 1.90
N VAL A 32 32.96 26.77 2.99
CA VAL A 32 32.50 27.85 3.88
C VAL A 32 32.82 29.17 3.19
N THR A 33 31.78 29.87 2.73
CA THR A 33 31.90 31.07 1.87
C THR A 33 32.69 32.23 2.47
N ASP A 34 32.97 32.21 3.78
CA ASP A 34 33.62 33.29 4.51
C ASP A 34 34.88 32.84 5.28
N ASP A 35 35.38 31.61 5.08
CA ASP A 35 36.59 31.15 5.77
C ASP A 35 37.86 31.45 4.94
N PRO A 36 38.80 32.28 5.44
CA PRO A 36 40.05 32.57 4.74
C PRO A 36 41.00 31.38 4.62
N ASN A 37 40.79 30.28 5.35
CA ASN A 37 41.61 29.07 5.25
C ASN A 37 41.09 28.08 4.18
N GLY A 38 39.90 28.33 3.62
CA GLY A 38 39.28 27.46 2.61
C GLY A 38 38.68 26.18 3.20
N ASP A 39 38.26 26.20 4.46
CA ASP A 39 37.66 25.05 5.12
C ASP A 39 36.41 24.57 4.39
N VAL A 40 36.31 23.25 4.28
CA VAL A 40 35.18 22.55 3.69
C VAL A 40 34.36 21.93 4.81
N ARG A 41 33.07 22.25 4.84
CA ARG A 41 32.12 21.62 5.75
C ARG A 41 31.43 20.46 5.05
N GLU A 42 31.48 19.29 5.67
CA GLU A 42 30.66 18.15 5.24
C GLU A 42 29.22 18.31 5.75
N ILE A 43 28.25 18.36 4.82
CA ILE A 43 26.83 18.41 5.14
C ILE A 43 26.23 17.02 4.91
N PRO A 44 25.60 16.39 5.91
CA PRO A 44 24.97 15.09 5.72
C PRO A 44 23.83 15.17 4.69
N VAL A 45 23.74 14.16 3.84
CA VAL A 45 22.66 14.02 2.86
C VAL A 45 21.67 12.97 3.34
N GLU A 46 20.38 13.33 3.31
CA GLU A 46 19.29 12.40 3.57
C GLU A 46 18.45 12.22 2.30
N PHE A 47 18.25 10.96 1.91
CA PHE A 47 17.38 10.62 0.80
C PHE A 47 15.98 10.26 1.29
N PHE A 48 14.99 10.70 0.53
CA PHE A 48 13.59 10.39 0.76
C PHE A 48 13.03 9.63 -0.43
N LEU A 49 12.36 8.51 -0.16
CA LEU A 49 11.72 7.72 -1.21
C LEU A 49 10.25 8.09 -1.33
N ILE A 50 9.83 8.47 -2.54
CA ILE A 50 8.46 8.88 -2.85
C ILE A 50 7.99 8.10 -4.07
N GLY A 51 6.75 7.60 -4.02
CA GLY A 51 6.14 6.86 -5.11
C GLY A 51 4.74 6.42 -4.74
N ASP A 52 4.03 5.78 -5.66
CA ASP A 52 2.78 5.10 -5.35
C ASP A 52 3.02 3.81 -4.55
N THR A 53 1.95 3.16 -4.07
CA THR A 53 2.07 1.91 -3.30
C THR A 53 2.71 0.76 -4.09
N ILE A 54 2.62 0.78 -5.42
CA ILE A 54 3.18 -0.26 -6.29
C ILE A 54 4.70 -0.07 -6.37
N ILE A 55 5.16 1.13 -6.72
CA ILE A 55 6.57 1.48 -6.82
C ILE A 55 7.26 1.30 -5.47
N LEU A 56 6.69 1.86 -4.39
CA LEU A 56 7.24 1.72 -3.05
C LEU A 56 7.28 0.25 -2.60
N GLY A 57 6.21 -0.50 -2.88
CA GLY A 57 6.15 -1.92 -2.58
C GLY A 57 7.23 -2.71 -3.33
N LYS A 58 7.49 -2.40 -4.60
CA LYS A 58 8.56 -3.05 -5.37
C LYS A 58 9.95 -2.64 -4.89
N ALA A 59 10.17 -1.35 -4.63
CA ALA A 59 11.44 -0.83 -4.14
C ALA A 59 11.85 -1.43 -2.79
N LEU A 60 10.87 -1.79 -1.95
CA LEU A 60 11.11 -2.44 -0.66
C LEU A 60 11.10 -3.98 -0.72
N GLY A 61 10.86 -4.59 -1.87
CA GLY A 61 10.70 -6.04 -1.96
C GLY A 61 9.47 -6.56 -1.21
N HIS A 62 8.39 -5.78 -1.19
CA HIS A 62 7.13 -6.11 -0.53
C HIS A 62 6.20 -6.94 -1.43
N MET A 63 5.47 -7.87 -0.82
CA MET A 63 4.49 -8.75 -1.50
C MET A 63 3.20 -8.03 -1.92
N GLY A 64 3.00 -6.78 -1.48
CA GLY A 64 1.88 -5.93 -1.87
C GLY A 64 0.61 -6.09 -1.02
N SER A 65 -0.49 -5.52 -1.52
CA SER A 65 -1.72 -5.28 -0.74
C SER A 65 -2.51 -6.52 -0.35
N LYS A 66 -2.24 -7.67 -0.96
CA LYS A 66 -2.91 -8.95 -0.66
C LYS A 66 -2.14 -9.82 0.35
N SER A 67 -1.00 -9.32 0.84
CA SER A 67 -0.20 -10.03 1.83
C SER A 67 -0.82 -9.93 3.23
N LEU A 68 -0.39 -10.80 4.16
CA LEU A 68 -0.88 -10.75 5.54
C LEU A 68 -0.56 -9.41 6.18
N TYR A 69 0.66 -8.89 6.00
CA TYR A 69 1.12 -7.62 6.54
C TYR A 69 1.23 -6.58 5.42
N SER A 70 0.11 -6.12 4.90
CA SER A 70 0.02 -5.26 3.71
C SER A 70 0.54 -3.82 3.89
N CYS A 71 0.80 -3.39 5.13
CA CYS A 71 1.31 -2.05 5.41
C CYS A 71 2.82 -2.01 5.21
N LEU A 72 3.31 -1.00 4.48
CA LEU A 72 4.74 -0.78 4.26
C LEU A 72 5.48 -0.29 5.52
N PHE A 73 4.75 0.23 6.50
CA PHE A 73 5.30 0.93 7.67
C PHE A 73 5.17 0.13 8.98
N CYS A 74 4.24 -0.81 9.07
CA CYS A 74 3.99 -1.57 10.31
C CYS A 74 3.67 -3.04 10.06
N LEU A 75 3.73 -3.85 11.12
CA LEU A 75 3.42 -5.28 11.12
C LEU A 75 2.01 -5.59 11.65
N ILE A 76 1.02 -4.78 11.26
CA ILE A 76 -0.39 -5.06 11.55
C ILE A 76 -0.92 -6.03 10.49
N PRO A 77 -1.40 -7.22 10.88
CA PRO A 77 -1.98 -8.13 9.90
C PRO A 77 -3.32 -7.57 9.39
N GLY A 78 -3.63 -7.73 8.11
CA GLY A 78 -4.82 -7.14 7.48
C GLY A 78 -6.14 -7.49 8.16
N LYS A 79 -6.24 -8.69 8.78
CA LYS A 79 -7.40 -9.13 9.57
C LYS A 79 -7.54 -8.42 10.92
N ALA A 80 -6.47 -7.82 11.42
CA ALA A 80 -6.46 -7.04 12.66
C ALA A 80 -6.58 -5.53 12.40
N LEU A 81 -6.73 -5.10 11.14
CA LEU A 81 -7.06 -3.71 10.81
C LEU A 81 -8.46 -3.41 11.35
N LYS A 82 -8.50 -2.59 12.40
CA LYS A 82 -9.75 -2.13 12.99
C LYS A 82 -10.29 -0.91 12.22
N ARG A 83 -11.55 -0.56 12.45
CA ARG A 83 -12.11 0.69 11.93
C ARG A 83 -11.42 1.88 12.60
N ALA A 84 -11.41 3.02 11.92
CA ALA A 84 -10.95 4.27 12.55
C ALA A 84 -11.76 4.53 13.82
N GLY A 85 -11.08 4.83 14.93
CA GLY A 85 -11.68 4.98 16.26
C GLY A 85 -11.60 3.76 17.19
N ASP A 86 -11.39 2.55 16.65
CA ASP A 86 -11.32 1.31 17.46
C ASP A 86 -9.88 0.93 17.86
N TRP A 87 -8.92 1.80 17.59
CA TRP A 87 -7.50 1.57 17.85
C TRP A 87 -7.28 1.33 19.34
N ASP A 88 -6.61 0.23 19.64
CA ASP A 88 -6.24 -0.08 21.02
C ASP A 88 -4.80 0.38 21.22
N ASP A 89 -4.63 1.56 21.83
CA ASP A 89 -3.34 2.19 22.09
C ASP A 89 -2.41 1.30 22.95
N LYS A 90 -2.95 0.27 23.61
CA LYS A 90 -2.19 -0.69 24.40
C LYS A 90 -1.55 -1.79 23.55
N LYS A 91 -2.09 -2.09 22.36
CA LYS A 91 -1.50 -3.03 21.42
C LYS A 91 -0.51 -2.31 20.51
N LYS A 92 0.73 -2.18 21.00
CA LYS A 92 1.85 -1.74 20.17
C LYS A 92 2.23 -2.82 19.19
N TYR A 93 1.93 -2.61 17.91
CA TYR A 93 2.51 -3.41 16.84
C TYR A 93 3.90 -2.87 16.54
N ALA A 94 4.81 -3.76 16.13
CA ALA A 94 6.15 -3.34 15.75
C ALA A 94 6.10 -2.54 14.45
N ASP A 95 6.82 -1.42 14.45
CA ASP A 95 7.12 -0.66 13.24
C ASP A 95 8.11 -1.43 12.38
N ARG A 96 8.02 -1.23 11.07
CA ARG A 96 9.00 -1.79 10.14
C ARG A 96 10.26 -0.94 10.16
N THR A 97 11.40 -1.60 10.02
CA THR A 97 12.69 -0.96 9.76
C THR A 97 13.29 -1.52 8.48
N ILE A 98 14.21 -0.77 7.86
CA ILE A 98 14.88 -1.23 6.64
C ILE A 98 15.66 -2.53 6.90
N ASP A 99 16.34 -2.63 8.05
CA ASP A 99 16.99 -3.87 8.49
C ASP A 99 15.98 -5.02 8.68
N GLY A 100 14.76 -4.69 9.13
CA GLY A 100 13.67 -5.66 9.22
C GLY A 100 13.28 -6.22 7.85
N TYR A 101 13.25 -5.39 6.81
CA TYR A 101 13.06 -5.83 5.44
C TYR A 101 14.23 -6.71 4.95
N ILE A 102 15.47 -6.29 5.19
CA ILE A 102 16.67 -7.04 4.77
C ILE A 102 16.70 -8.43 5.43
N ARG A 103 16.48 -8.51 6.75
CA ARG A 103 16.40 -9.79 7.46
C ARG A 103 15.27 -10.67 6.94
N ALA A 104 14.10 -10.08 6.67
CA ALA A 104 12.97 -10.82 6.15
C ALA A 104 13.22 -11.38 4.73
N ALA A 105 13.92 -10.62 3.88
CA ALA A 105 14.32 -11.07 2.56
C ALA A 105 15.28 -12.28 2.62
N GLN A 106 16.20 -12.32 3.59
CA GLN A 106 17.12 -13.46 3.80
C GLN A 106 16.39 -14.76 4.18
N LEU A 107 15.16 -14.66 4.72
CA LEU A 107 14.33 -15.82 5.04
C LEU A 107 13.61 -16.40 3.82
N CYS A 108 13.64 -15.70 2.68
CA CYS A 108 13.11 -16.20 1.41
C CYS A 108 14.02 -17.30 0.87
N GLU A 109 13.42 -18.36 0.32
CA GLU A 109 14.21 -19.48 -0.20
C GLU A 109 14.94 -19.07 -1.49
N PRO A 110 16.23 -19.43 -1.65
CA PRO A 110 17.11 -18.94 -2.72
C PRO A 110 16.73 -19.45 -4.11
N ASP A 111 15.92 -20.51 -4.22
CA ASP A 111 15.54 -21.05 -5.50
C ASP A 111 14.29 -20.36 -6.03
N GLY A 112 14.40 -19.78 -7.23
CA GLY A 112 13.31 -19.38 -8.13
C GLY A 112 12.39 -20.53 -8.56
N ALA A 113 12.20 -21.55 -7.72
CA ALA A 113 11.32 -22.68 -7.91
C ALA A 113 9.86 -22.25 -7.74
N LYS A 114 9.30 -21.81 -8.89
CA LYS A 114 7.87 -21.78 -9.24
C LYS A 114 7.04 -20.70 -8.51
N ARG A 115 7.21 -19.46 -8.96
CA ARG A 115 6.15 -18.41 -8.92
C ARG A 115 4.86 -18.82 -9.66
N LYS A 116 4.84 -19.98 -10.35
CA LYS A 116 3.64 -20.54 -11.00
C LYS A 116 2.74 -21.19 -9.94
N ALA A 117 1.60 -20.54 -9.68
CA ALA A 117 0.47 -21.05 -8.90
C ALA A 117 0.81 -21.60 -7.50
N GLN A 118 1.43 -20.79 -6.64
CA GLN A 118 1.36 -21.08 -5.20
C GLN A 118 -0.10 -20.99 -4.75
N THR A 119 -0.58 -22.02 -4.06
CA THR A 119 -1.88 -21.96 -3.38
C THR A 119 -1.90 -20.80 -2.40
N GLU A 120 -3.09 -20.24 -2.15
CA GLU A 120 -3.26 -19.12 -1.21
C GLU A 120 -2.69 -19.44 0.19
N THR A 121 -2.82 -20.70 0.63
CA THR A 121 -2.21 -21.21 1.86
C THR A 121 -0.69 -21.07 1.89
N LYS A 122 0.00 -21.43 0.80
CA LYS A 122 1.47 -21.31 0.71
C LYS A 122 1.92 -19.84 0.70
N ARG A 123 1.21 -18.98 -0.06
CA ARG A 123 1.49 -17.54 -0.07
C ARG A 123 1.32 -16.91 1.30
N ARG A 124 0.30 -17.34 2.05
CA ARG A 124 0.05 -16.88 3.41
C ARG A 124 1.13 -17.35 4.39
N GLN A 125 1.51 -18.63 4.34
CA GLN A 125 2.61 -19.16 5.17
C GLN A 125 3.93 -18.43 4.90
N GLN A 126 4.24 -18.16 3.63
CA GLN A 126 5.40 -17.36 3.26
C GLN A 126 5.30 -15.93 3.82
N SER A 127 4.15 -15.28 3.64
CA SER A 127 3.88 -13.93 4.14
C SER A 127 3.96 -13.81 5.66
N GLU A 128 3.60 -14.86 6.40
CA GLU A 128 3.80 -14.98 7.86
C GLU A 128 5.29 -15.11 8.20
N ARG A 129 6.02 -16.03 7.57
CA ARG A 129 7.47 -16.27 7.80
C ARG A 129 8.34 -15.04 7.48
N THR A 130 7.99 -14.32 6.43
CA THR A 130 8.81 -13.24 5.84
C THR A 130 8.27 -11.85 6.17
N ASN A 131 7.29 -11.72 7.06
CA ASN A 131 6.62 -10.44 7.29
C ASN A 131 6.18 -9.76 5.98
N SER A 132 5.72 -10.56 5.01
CA SER A 132 5.29 -10.11 3.68
C SER A 132 6.37 -9.47 2.80
N VAL A 133 7.63 -9.85 2.99
CA VAL A 133 8.76 -9.43 2.17
C VAL A 133 9.16 -10.61 1.27
N ASP A 134 9.29 -10.39 -0.03
CA ASP A 134 9.70 -11.42 -0.98
C ASP A 134 11.13 -11.23 -1.51
N GLU A 135 11.69 -10.03 -1.39
CA GLU A 135 13.00 -9.67 -1.93
C GLU A 135 13.68 -8.62 -1.05
N ALA A 136 15.00 -8.44 -1.21
CA ALA A 136 15.73 -7.38 -0.55
C ALA A 136 15.32 -6.01 -1.10
N PRO A 137 15.29 -4.94 -0.28
CA PRO A 137 15.09 -3.58 -0.74
C PRO A 137 16.14 -3.17 -1.80
N LEU A 138 15.72 -2.32 -2.74
CA LEU A 138 16.61 -1.72 -3.74
C LEU A 138 17.49 -0.60 -3.18
N PHE A 139 17.02 0.07 -2.12
CA PHE A 139 17.67 1.23 -1.52
C PHE A 139 17.73 1.06 0.01
N HIS A 140 18.81 1.51 0.65
CA HIS A 140 18.94 1.49 2.11
C HIS A 140 18.36 2.76 2.76
N ILE A 141 17.15 3.14 2.35
CA ILE A 141 16.45 4.31 2.87
C ILE A 141 15.68 3.93 4.14
N PRO A 142 15.89 4.63 5.28
CA PRO A 142 15.13 4.37 6.50
C PRO A 142 13.62 4.50 6.27
N ILE A 143 12.82 3.63 6.89
CA ILE A 143 11.34 3.66 6.77
C ILE A 143 10.75 5.04 7.11
N PRO A 144 11.24 5.80 8.12
CA PRO A 144 10.79 7.18 8.37
C PRO A 144 11.01 8.15 7.19
N ASN A 145 11.97 7.86 6.30
CA ASN A 145 12.28 8.68 5.13
C ASN A 145 11.50 8.23 3.88
N ILE A 146 10.54 7.32 4.03
CA ILE A 146 9.66 6.89 2.95
C ILE A 146 8.34 7.63 3.09
N SER A 147 8.01 8.45 2.09
CA SER A 147 6.78 9.22 2.10
C SER A 147 5.59 8.32 1.78
N PRO A 148 4.53 8.30 2.62
CA PRO A 148 3.29 7.63 2.27
C PRO A 148 2.70 8.19 0.97
N PRO A 149 2.09 7.36 0.11
CA PRO A 149 1.52 7.81 -1.16
C PRO A 149 0.20 8.56 -0.95
N GLN A 150 0.27 9.80 -0.45
CA GLN A 150 -0.85 10.61 0.01
C GLN A 150 -1.96 10.74 -1.04
N LEU A 151 -1.61 11.03 -2.30
CA LEU A 151 -2.56 11.14 -3.40
C LEU A 151 -3.33 9.83 -3.62
N HIS A 152 -2.64 8.68 -3.63
CA HIS A 152 -3.27 7.38 -3.84
C HIS A 152 -4.13 6.95 -2.63
N ILE A 153 -3.74 7.34 -1.42
CA ILE A 153 -4.56 7.16 -0.22
C ILE A 153 -5.86 7.97 -0.36
N ALA A 154 -5.76 9.24 -0.73
CA ALA A 154 -6.93 10.11 -0.92
C ALA A 154 -7.87 9.57 -2.01
N LEU A 155 -7.33 9.16 -3.16
CA LEU A 155 -8.11 8.52 -4.23
C LEU A 155 -8.77 7.21 -3.78
N GLY A 156 -8.05 6.40 -2.99
CA GLY A 156 -8.58 5.17 -2.40
C GLY A 156 -9.75 5.43 -1.44
N ILE A 157 -9.65 6.48 -0.61
CA ILE A 157 -10.71 6.94 0.28
C ILE A 157 -11.92 7.43 -0.54
N GLY A 158 -11.70 8.33 -1.49
CA GLY A 158 -12.76 8.85 -2.36
C GLY A 158 -13.51 7.76 -3.11
N LYS A 159 -12.79 6.78 -3.67
CA LYS A 159 -13.38 5.61 -4.33
C LYS A 159 -14.22 4.76 -3.38
N ARG A 160 -13.81 4.60 -2.12
CA ARG A 160 -14.60 3.87 -1.11
C ARG A 160 -15.89 4.60 -0.76
N PHE A 161 -15.83 5.92 -0.57
CA PHE A 161 -17.02 6.73 -0.32
C PHE A 161 -17.98 6.69 -1.51
N TYR A 162 -17.48 6.85 -2.73
CA TYR A 162 -18.29 6.79 -3.93
C TYR A 162 -19.04 5.45 -4.04
N LYS A 163 -18.34 4.32 -3.85
CA LYS A 163 -18.96 2.99 -3.84
C LYS A 163 -20.01 2.83 -2.74
N SER A 164 -19.73 3.34 -1.55
CA SER A 164 -20.70 3.30 -0.45
C SER A 164 -21.96 4.11 -0.77
N LEU A 165 -21.83 5.24 -1.47
CA LEU A 165 -22.97 6.03 -1.93
C LEU A 165 -23.77 5.30 -3.01
N GLU A 166 -23.08 4.73 -3.99
CA GLU A 166 -23.69 3.93 -5.06
C GLU A 166 -24.48 2.74 -4.49
N GLU A 167 -23.91 2.00 -3.54
CA GLU A 167 -24.58 0.91 -2.83
C GLU A 167 -25.82 1.37 -2.04
N CYS A 168 -25.78 2.56 -1.44
CA CYS A 168 -26.93 3.13 -0.73
C CYS A 168 -28.06 3.53 -1.70
N CYS A 169 -27.72 4.13 -2.84
CA CYS A 169 -28.69 4.47 -3.87
C CYS A 169 -29.39 3.22 -4.41
N TRP A 170 -28.63 2.17 -4.74
CA TRP A 170 -29.21 0.91 -5.22
C TRP A 170 -30.18 0.29 -4.21
N LYS A 171 -29.80 0.24 -2.92
CA LYS A 171 -30.68 -0.27 -1.86
C LYS A 171 -31.97 0.55 -1.75
N HIS A 172 -31.88 1.87 -1.92
CA HIS A 172 -33.06 2.74 -1.90
C HIS A 172 -33.97 2.52 -3.11
N ASP A 173 -33.40 2.33 -4.30
CA ASP A 173 -34.15 2.02 -5.52
C ASP A 173 -34.82 0.64 -5.43
N GLU A 174 -34.14 -0.38 -4.90
CA GLU A 174 -34.72 -1.70 -4.62
C GLU A 174 -35.89 -1.63 -3.63
N LEU A 175 -35.76 -0.84 -2.57
CA LEU A 175 -36.85 -0.62 -1.61
C LEU A 175 -38.06 0.06 -2.27
N ASN A 176 -37.83 1.08 -3.10
CA ASN A 176 -38.90 1.79 -3.81
C ASN A 176 -39.54 0.95 -4.92
N ALA A 177 -38.78 0.10 -5.61
CA ALA A 177 -39.29 -0.89 -6.55
C ALA A 177 -40.12 -1.97 -5.84
N GLY A 178 -39.69 -2.40 -4.66
CA GLY A 178 -40.45 -3.31 -3.79
C GLY A 178 -41.78 -2.69 -3.33
N LEU A 179 -41.76 -1.42 -2.88
CA LEU A 179 -42.96 -0.66 -2.50
C LEU A 179 -43.94 -0.48 -3.66
N THR A 180 -43.47 -0.19 -4.87
CA THR A 180 -44.34 -0.08 -6.07
C THR A 180 -44.90 -1.43 -6.52
N SER A 181 -44.24 -2.55 -6.25
CA SER A 181 -44.76 -3.90 -6.54
C SER A 181 -45.83 -4.39 -5.55
N VAL A 182 -45.79 -3.92 -4.29
CA VAL A 182 -46.80 -4.22 -3.26
C VAL A 182 -48.06 -3.36 -3.44
N VAL A 183 -47.90 -2.16 -4.01
CA VAL A 183 -49.03 -1.33 -4.46
C VAL A 183 -49.41 -1.73 -5.89
N ASN A 184 -49.81 -3.00 -6.07
CA ASN A 184 -50.81 -3.29 -7.08
C ASN A 184 -52.10 -2.62 -6.60
N PRO A 185 -52.68 -1.64 -7.30
CA PRO A 185 -53.98 -1.12 -6.94
C PRO A 185 -54.95 -2.28 -7.11
N THR A 186 -55.31 -2.91 -5.99
CA THR A 186 -56.50 -3.74 -5.91
C THR A 186 -57.63 -2.97 -6.57
N LYS A 187 -58.40 -3.69 -7.38
CA LYS A 187 -59.56 -3.24 -8.15
C LYS A 187 -60.73 -2.70 -7.29
N GLU A 188 -60.46 -1.98 -6.20
CA GLU A 188 -61.45 -1.45 -5.27
C GLU A 188 -61.73 0.05 -5.44
N VAL A 189 -61.00 0.76 -6.31
CA VAL A 189 -61.32 2.19 -6.59
C VAL A 189 -62.37 2.35 -7.71
N ALA A 190 -62.74 1.27 -8.41
CA ALA A 190 -63.74 1.33 -9.49
C ALA A 190 -65.20 1.19 -9.01
N GLN A 191 -65.44 0.87 -7.73
CA GLN A 191 -66.80 0.66 -7.20
C GLN A 191 -67.39 1.90 -6.50
N LEU A 192 -66.60 2.95 -6.23
CA LEU A 192 -67.07 4.14 -5.49
C LEU A 192 -67.66 5.25 -6.37
N ASN A 193 -67.65 5.11 -7.71
CA ASN A 193 -68.21 6.10 -8.65
C ASN A 193 -69.47 5.59 -9.38
N LYS A 194 -70.20 4.63 -8.80
CA LYS A 194 -71.51 4.20 -9.33
C LYS A 194 -72.72 4.63 -8.48
N ASP A 195 -72.50 5.24 -7.32
CA ASP A 195 -73.55 5.65 -6.38
C ASP A 195 -73.55 7.16 -6.05
N ILE A 196 -73.17 8.02 -7.01
CA ILE A 196 -73.47 9.47 -6.97
C ILE A 196 -74.18 9.85 -8.27
#